data_AF-A0AAU8ETG8-F1
#
_entry.id   AF-A0AAU8ETG8-F1
#
_cell.length_a   1.000
_cell.length_b   1.000
_cell.length_c   1.000
_cell.angle_alpha   90.00
_cell.angle_beta   90.00
_cell.angle_gamma   90.00
#
_symmetry.space_group_name_H-M   'P 1'
#
loop_
_entity.id
_entity.type
_entity.pdbx_description
1 polymer ?
#
loop_
_entity_poly.entity_id
_entity_poly.type
_entity_poly.pdbx_seq_one_letter_code
_entity_poly.pdbx_strand_id
1 'polypeptide(L)' 'MADTQVENGYLFRYVPYDDGSLQKAMDKRYGPGIVVVRSQLRPAD' A
#
# COMPACT_ATOMS: atom_id res chain seq x y z
N MET A 1 -4.51 4.15 11.73
CA MET A 1 -4.94 4.98 10.58
C MET A 1 -4.01 4.67 9.43
N ALA A 2 -4.52 4.57 8.19
CA ALA A 2 -3.68 4.30 7.02
C ALA A 2 -2.95 5.59 6.61
N ASP A 3 -1.62 5.53 6.52
CA ASP A 3 -0.79 6.67 6.10
C ASP A 3 -0.53 6.60 4.59
N THR A 4 -0.40 7.76 3.93
CA THR A 4 -0.21 7.85 2.47
C THR A 4 0.94 8.78 2.14
N GLN A 5 1.86 8.31 1.31
CA GLN A 5 3.09 9.01 0.94
C GLN A 5 3.31 8.96 -0.56
N VAL A 6 3.88 10.03 -1.13
CA VAL A 6 4.25 10.09 -2.55
C VAL A 6 5.77 10.09 -2.64
N GLU A 7 6.35 9.11 -3.33
CA GLU A 7 7.80 9.01 -3.53
C GLU A 7 8.11 8.61 -4.98
N ASN A 8 9.02 9.32 -5.65
CA ASN A 8 9.47 9.03 -7.02
C ASN A 8 8.34 8.83 -8.06
N GLY A 9 7.21 9.53 -7.89
CA GLY A 9 6.04 9.42 -8.78
C GLY A 9 5.08 8.27 -8.44
N TYR A 10 5.32 7.53 -7.35
CA TYR A 10 4.46 6.46 -6.87
C TYR A 10 3.67 6.90 -5.64
N LEU A 11 2.44 6.38 -5.50
CA LEU A 11 1.64 6.52 -4.29
C LEU A 11 1.80 5.28 -3.41
N PHE A 12 2.35 5.46 -2.22
CA PHE A 12 2.47 4.42 -1.20
C PHE A 12 1.34 4.57 -0.18
N ARG A 13 0.64 3.46 0.08
CA ARG A 13 -0.38 3.39 1.12
C ARG A 13 0.01 2.37 2.17
N TYR A 14 0.26 2.85 3.38
CA TYR A 14 0.62 2.02 4.52
C TYR A 14 -0.64 1.58 5.27
N VAL A 15 -0.76 0.27 5.48
CA VAL A 15 -1.89 -0.34 6.20
C VAL A 15 -1.35 -1.27 7.28
N PRO A 16 -2.12 -1.56 8.36
CA PRO A 16 -1.65 -2.46 9.41
C PRO A 16 -1.30 -3.86 8.89
N TYR A 17 -2.06 -4.36 7.91
CA TYR A 17 -1.85 -5.64 7.26
C TYR A 17 -2.61 -5.65 5.92
N ASP A 18 -2.00 -6.24 4.90
CA ASP A 18 -2.63 -6.63 3.64
C ASP A 18 -2.21 -8.06 3.30
N ASP A 19 -3.18 -8.91 2.97
CA ASP A 19 -2.97 -10.27 2.44
C ASP A 19 -2.86 -10.28 0.89
N GLY A 20 -2.84 -9.09 0.30
CA GLY A 20 -2.81 -8.83 -1.14
C GLY A 20 -4.19 -8.51 -1.73
N SER A 21 -5.26 -8.58 -0.95
CA SER A 21 -6.60 -8.17 -1.40
C SER A 21 -6.70 -6.67 -1.66
N LEU A 22 -6.04 -5.84 -0.83
CA LEU A 22 -6.03 -4.39 -1.04
C LEU A 22 -5.16 -4.01 -2.24
N GLN A 23 -3.98 -4.61 -2.40
CA GLN A 23 -3.16 -4.40 -3.60
C GLN A 23 -3.95 -4.73 -4.88
N LYS A 24 -4.61 -5.90 -4.94
CA LYS A 24 -5.45 -6.29 -6.10
C LYS A 24 -6.58 -5.29 -6.37
N ALA A 25 -7.20 -4.75 -5.32
CA ALA A 25 -8.25 -3.75 -5.48
C ALA A 25 -7.71 -2.43 -6.06
N MET A 26 -6.52 -2.01 -5.64
CA MET A 26 -5.88 -0.81 -6.17
C MET A 26 -5.45 -0.99 -7.62
N ASP A 27 -4.84 -2.14 -7.97
CA ASP A 27 -4.42 -2.45 -9.34
C ASP A 27 -5.63 -2.50 -10.29
N LYS A 28 -6.75 -3.08 -9.84
CA LYS A 28 -8.00 -3.12 -10.62
C LYS A 28 -8.56 -1.72 -10.88
N ARG A 29 -8.44 -0.80 -9.92
CA ARG A 29 -9.06 0.52 -9.99
C ARG A 29 -8.21 1.55 -10.73
N TYR A 30 -6.91 1.53 -10.52
CA TYR A 30 -6.00 2.58 -10.99
C TYR A 30 -5.01 2.10 -12.05
N GLY A 31 -4.94 0.79 -12.29
CA GLY A 31 -3.92 0.17 -13.11
C GLY A 31 -2.76 -0.37 -12.25
N PRO A 32 -2.03 -1.38 -12.76
CA PRO A 32 -0.98 -2.04 -12.01
C PRO A 32 0.19 -1.11 -11.70
N GLY A 33 0.65 -1.12 -10.45
CA GLY A 33 1.86 -0.41 -10.02
C GLY A 33 1.72 1.10 -9.82
N ILE A 34 0.51 1.66 -9.95
CA ILE A 34 0.23 3.08 -9.68
C ILE A 34 0.15 3.35 -8.17
N VAL A 35 -0.46 2.43 -7.43
CA VAL A 35 -0.56 2.49 -5.97
C VAL A 35 0.06 1.23 -5.39
N VAL A 36 1.02 1.41 -4.49
CA VAL A 36 1.70 0.32 -3.78
C VAL A 36 1.18 0.26 -2.36
N VAL A 37 0.53 -0.84 -2.00
CA VAL A 37 0.07 -1.12 -0.64
C VAL A 37 1.20 -1.78 0.13
N ARG A 38 1.54 -1.23 1.30
CA ARG A 38 2.58 -1.76 2.18
C ARG A 38 1.99 -2.06 3.55
N SER A 39 2.15 -3.30 4.00
CA SER A 39 1.89 -3.66 5.40
C SER A 39 2.92 -2.97 6.30
N GLN A 40 2.45 -2.37 7.39
CA GLN A 40 3.34 -1.90 8.44
C GLN A 40 3.91 -3.09 9.18
N LEU A 41 5.23 -3.18 9.24
CA LEU A 41 5.90 -4.08 10.16
C LEU A 41 5.69 -3.55 11.57
N ARG A 42 5.29 -4.44 12.48
CA ARG A 42 5.33 -4.11 13.92
C ARG A 42 6.79 -3.98 14.34
N PRO A 43 7.12 -3.08 15.28
CA PRO A 43 8.41 -3.11 15.94
C PRO A 43 8.71 -4.54 16.42
N ALA A 44 9.93 -5.01 16.20
CA ALA A 44 10.41 -6.21 16.88
C ALA A 44 10.76 -5.80 18.31
N ASP A 45 10.22 -6.53 19.29
CA ASP A 45 10.54 -6.38 20.70
C ASP A 45 11.97 -6.88 21.01
#